data_AF-A0A4R8W3L6-F1
#
_entry.id   AF-A0A4R8W3L6-F1
#
_cell.length_a   1.000
_cell.length_b   1.000
_cell.length_c   1.000
_cell.angle_alpha   90.00
_cell.angle_beta   90.00
_cell.angle_gamma   90.00
#
_symmetry.space_group_name_H-M   'P 1'
#
loop_
_entity.id
_entity.type
_entity.pdbx_description
1 polymer ?
#
loop_
_entity_poly.entity_id
_entity_poly.type
_entity_poly.pdbx_seq_one_letter_code
_entity_poly.pdbx_strand_id
1 'polypeptide(L)'
;MGSATREALATSRAALAAHAEWADLATGENLFDAGRVIGNSSQLLAALSDASADSSQKVALVRAVFGATVTPAALELLLSIAAGRWSSHQDLLAAIEELALRVTADSADRSVSIRSELFLFGAAVSSDAELELALTSKLGKSSAKVGLIQALLADKVSPQTLVIVRHLVQQPRGRRIGELLSDAARIVADQADSIIATVTVAAALQQGQLDRLAASLSTRYGRSVALNVVIDASVVGGLKVQIGDDVIDGSVATRLKDLRLQLAG
;
A
#
# COMPACT_ATOMS: atom_id res chain seq x y z
N MET A 1 16.60 0.24 7.90
CA MET A 1 16.22 -0.66 6.79
C MET A 1 17.41 -0.86 5.86
N GLY A 2 17.68 -2.10 5.44
CA GLY A 2 18.72 -2.42 4.45
C GLY A 2 18.37 -1.88 3.05
N SER A 3 19.34 -1.88 2.12
CA SER A 3 19.12 -1.47 0.72
C SER A 3 18.09 -2.36 0.02
N ALA A 4 18.21 -3.69 0.18
CA ALA A 4 17.30 -4.67 -0.40
C ALA A 4 15.85 -4.46 0.04
N THR A 5 15.62 -4.25 1.34
CA THR A 5 14.28 -3.96 1.87
C THR A 5 13.70 -2.68 1.28
N ARG A 6 14.50 -1.62 1.11
CA ARG A 6 14.03 -0.35 0.52
C ARG A 6 13.62 -0.53 -0.93
N GLU A 7 14.41 -1.27 -1.71
CA GLU A 7 14.11 -1.57 -3.10
C GLU A 7 12.84 -2.42 -3.24
N ALA A 8 12.74 -3.53 -2.52
CA ALA A 8 11.57 -4.42 -2.54
C ALA A 8 10.26 -3.69 -2.14
N LEU A 9 10.35 -2.84 -1.12
CA LEU A 9 9.22 -2.01 -0.69
C LEU A 9 8.86 -0.96 -1.76
N ALA A 10 9.84 -0.29 -2.38
CA ALA A 10 9.59 0.66 -3.44
C ALA A 10 8.91 0.00 -4.66
N THR A 11 9.37 -1.18 -5.07
CA THR A 11 8.74 -1.97 -6.14
C THR A 11 7.30 -2.33 -5.81
N SER A 12 7.04 -2.78 -4.58
CA SER A 12 5.69 -3.19 -4.18
C SER A 12 4.73 -1.99 -4.04
N ARG A 13 5.23 -0.84 -3.57
CA ARG A 13 4.47 0.42 -3.58
C ARG A 13 4.17 0.88 -5.01
N ALA A 14 5.13 0.76 -5.92
CA ALA A 14 4.93 1.11 -7.32
C ALA A 14 3.89 0.20 -8.00
N ALA A 15 3.88 -1.10 -7.67
CA ALA A 15 2.85 -2.02 -8.14
C ALA A 15 1.45 -1.61 -7.68
N LEU A 16 1.28 -1.23 -6.40
CA LEU A 16 0.02 -0.69 -5.91
C LEU A 16 -0.37 0.62 -6.61
N ALA A 17 0.58 1.55 -6.76
CA ALA A 17 0.36 2.84 -7.41
C ALA A 17 -0.07 2.71 -8.89
N ALA A 18 0.44 1.69 -9.59
CA ALA A 18 0.09 1.39 -10.96
C ALA A 18 -1.33 0.83 -11.12
N HIS A 19 -1.93 0.34 -10.03
CA HIS A 19 -3.21 -0.35 -10.01
C HIS A 19 -4.15 0.24 -8.96
N ALA A 20 -4.57 1.49 -9.18
CA ALA A 20 -5.49 2.18 -8.27
C ALA A 20 -6.84 1.43 -8.09
N GLU A 21 -7.23 0.62 -9.07
CA GLU A 21 -8.40 -0.25 -9.02
C GLU A 21 -8.32 -1.36 -7.96
N TRP A 22 -7.10 -1.65 -7.44
CA TRP A 22 -6.90 -2.62 -6.35
C TRP A 22 -7.19 -2.03 -4.97
N ALA A 23 -7.44 -0.73 -4.87
CA ALA A 23 -7.74 -0.03 -3.63
C ALA A 23 -9.18 -0.27 -3.14
N ASP A 24 -9.49 -1.53 -2.78
CA ASP A 24 -10.73 -1.88 -2.10
C ASP A 24 -10.49 -2.37 -0.67
N LEU A 25 -11.53 -2.29 0.16
CA LEU A 25 -11.44 -2.67 1.58
C LEU A 25 -11.13 -4.16 1.75
N ALA A 26 -11.69 -5.02 0.89
CA ALA A 26 -11.51 -6.47 0.94
C ALA A 26 -10.05 -6.87 0.69
N THR A 27 -9.36 -6.18 -0.22
CA THR A 27 -7.96 -6.36 -0.56
C THR A 27 -7.09 -5.95 0.63
N GLY A 28 -7.39 -4.82 1.27
CA GLY A 28 -6.73 -4.40 2.50
C GLY A 28 -6.87 -5.43 3.63
N GLU A 29 -8.09 -5.90 3.88
CA GLU A 29 -8.37 -6.96 4.86
C GLU A 29 -7.61 -8.26 4.54
N ASN A 30 -7.63 -8.69 3.28
CA ASN A 30 -6.94 -9.91 2.84
C ASN A 30 -5.41 -9.81 3.01
N LEU A 31 -4.81 -8.64 2.78
CA LEU A 31 -3.39 -8.42 3.01
C LEU A 31 -3.04 -8.46 4.50
N PHE A 32 -3.86 -7.84 5.36
CA PHE A 32 -3.68 -7.96 6.80
C PHE A 32 -3.77 -9.42 7.25
N ASP A 33 -4.80 -10.13 6.79
CA ASP A 33 -5.04 -11.53 7.11
C ASP A 33 -3.88 -12.43 6.65
N ALA A 34 -3.38 -12.22 5.43
CA ALA A 34 -2.22 -12.93 4.90
C ALA A 34 -0.97 -12.63 5.74
N GLY A 35 -0.73 -11.37 6.11
CA GLY A 35 0.33 -10.98 7.04
C GLY A 35 0.21 -11.67 8.40
N ARG A 36 -1.02 -11.92 8.87
CA ARG A 36 -1.27 -12.70 10.10
C ARG A 36 -0.91 -14.17 9.95
N VAL A 37 -1.35 -14.80 8.86
CA VAL A 37 -1.03 -16.20 8.54
C VAL A 37 0.48 -16.40 8.41
N ILE A 38 1.15 -15.52 7.65
CA ILE A 38 2.61 -15.57 7.47
C ILE A 38 3.33 -15.34 8.80
N GLY A 39 2.93 -14.33 9.58
CA GLY A 39 3.57 -14.03 10.87
C GLY A 39 3.39 -15.12 11.93
N ASN A 40 2.33 -15.91 11.85
CA ASN A 40 2.05 -17.01 12.79
C ASN A 40 2.69 -18.35 12.36
N SER A 41 3.14 -18.47 11.10
CA SER A 41 3.85 -19.66 10.61
C SER A 41 5.34 -19.35 10.45
N SER A 42 6.16 -19.89 11.35
CA SER A 42 7.62 -19.72 11.29
C SER A 42 8.21 -20.29 10.01
N GLN A 43 7.65 -21.39 9.48
CA GLN A 43 8.10 -22.01 8.23
C GLN A 43 7.80 -21.12 7.02
N LEU A 44 6.57 -20.60 6.92
CA LEU A 44 6.19 -19.73 5.81
C LEU A 44 6.98 -18.42 5.85
N LEU A 45 7.14 -17.83 7.03
CA LEU A 45 7.92 -16.60 7.21
C LEU A 45 9.39 -16.80 6.81
N ALA A 46 10.02 -17.90 7.24
CA ALA A 46 11.40 -18.21 6.86
C ALA A 46 11.55 -18.42 5.35
N ALA A 47 10.64 -19.18 4.73
CA ALA A 47 10.68 -19.45 3.29
C ALA A 47 10.54 -18.17 2.44
N LEU A 48 9.65 -17.24 2.83
CA LEU A 48 9.41 -16.02 2.07
C LEU A 48 10.51 -14.97 2.27
N SER A 49 11.09 -14.89 3.47
CA SER A 49 12.13 -13.91 3.79
C SER A 49 13.56 -14.34 3.45
N ASP A 50 13.79 -15.61 3.07
CA ASP A 50 15.10 -16.12 2.64
C ASP A 50 15.59 -15.39 1.37
N ALA A 51 16.60 -14.52 1.51
CA ALA A 51 17.13 -13.73 0.39
C ALA A 51 17.85 -14.56 -0.69
N SER A 52 18.19 -15.83 -0.39
CA SER A 52 18.90 -16.75 -1.28
C SER A 52 17.97 -17.65 -2.09
N ALA A 53 16.75 -17.87 -1.61
CA ALA A 53 15.76 -18.69 -2.30
C ALA A 53 15.31 -18.07 -3.64
N ASP A 54 14.99 -18.93 -4.61
CA ASP A 54 14.52 -18.51 -5.92
C ASP A 54 13.16 -17.81 -5.83
N SER A 55 13.04 -16.65 -6.50
CA SER A 55 11.81 -15.85 -6.46
C SER A 55 10.63 -16.61 -7.06
N SER A 56 10.86 -17.45 -8.07
CA SER A 56 9.81 -18.26 -8.69
C SER A 56 9.17 -19.25 -7.70
N GLN A 57 10.00 -19.84 -6.82
CA GLN A 57 9.55 -20.79 -5.79
C GLN A 57 8.75 -20.09 -4.70
N LYS A 58 9.17 -18.89 -4.27
CA LYS A 58 8.42 -18.07 -3.29
C LYS A 58 7.06 -17.66 -3.83
N VAL A 59 7.02 -17.20 -5.08
CA VAL A 59 5.79 -16.81 -5.79
C VAL A 59 4.85 -18.02 -5.90
N ALA A 60 5.37 -19.19 -6.27
CA ALA A 60 4.58 -20.42 -6.33
C ALA A 60 4.01 -20.82 -4.95
N LEU A 61 4.80 -20.68 -3.88
CA LEU A 61 4.36 -20.94 -2.51
C LEU A 61 3.22 -20.00 -2.09
N VAL A 62 3.36 -18.69 -2.32
CA VAL A 62 2.30 -17.72 -2.01
C VAL A 62 1.02 -18.04 -2.79
N ARG A 63 1.14 -18.37 -4.08
CA ARG A 63 0.00 -18.75 -4.91
C ARG A 63 -0.69 -20.01 -4.39
N ALA A 64 0.07 -21.01 -3.96
CA ALA A 64 -0.48 -22.24 -3.40
C ALA A 64 -1.22 -22.02 -2.07
N VAL A 65 -0.70 -21.13 -1.21
CA VAL A 65 -1.29 -20.87 0.11
C VAL A 65 -2.50 -19.94 0.04
N PHE A 66 -2.41 -18.86 -0.75
CA PHE A 66 -3.39 -17.77 -0.72
C PHE A 66 -4.30 -17.71 -1.94
N GLY A 67 -3.97 -18.38 -3.04
CA GLY A 67 -4.64 -18.18 -4.33
C GLY A 67 -6.14 -18.46 -4.35
N ALA A 68 -6.67 -19.26 -3.41
CA ALA A 68 -8.09 -19.54 -3.28
C ALA A 68 -8.79 -18.73 -2.16
N THR A 69 -8.03 -18.01 -1.32
CA THR A 69 -8.54 -17.38 -0.10
C THR A 69 -8.55 -15.86 -0.15
N VAL A 70 -7.81 -15.25 -1.08
CA VAL A 70 -7.70 -13.79 -1.18
C VAL A 70 -8.21 -13.28 -2.52
N THR A 71 -8.53 -11.99 -2.59
CA THR A 71 -8.87 -11.33 -3.87
C THR A 71 -7.72 -11.41 -4.87
N PRO A 72 -7.99 -11.38 -6.19
CA PRO A 72 -6.94 -11.34 -7.20
C PRO A 72 -5.95 -10.19 -6.99
N ALA A 73 -6.45 -9.00 -6.62
CA ALA A 73 -5.63 -7.84 -6.32
C ALA A 73 -4.69 -8.08 -5.12
N ALA A 74 -5.20 -8.65 -4.02
CA ALA A 74 -4.39 -8.98 -2.85
C ALA A 74 -3.34 -10.03 -3.18
N LEU A 75 -3.69 -11.02 -4.01
CA LEU A 75 -2.75 -12.03 -4.47
C LEU A 75 -1.59 -11.40 -5.22
N GLU A 76 -1.85 -10.56 -6.24
CA GLU A 76 -0.78 -9.93 -7.03
C GLU A 76 0.16 -9.07 -6.17
N LEU A 77 -0.36 -8.33 -5.19
CA LEU A 77 0.46 -7.59 -4.23
C LEU A 77 1.33 -8.51 -3.36
N LEU A 78 0.78 -9.64 -2.88
CA LEU A 78 1.55 -10.64 -2.14
C LEU A 78 2.61 -11.30 -3.02
N LEU A 79 2.33 -11.56 -4.30
CA LEU A 79 3.32 -12.09 -5.24
C LEU A 79 4.46 -11.10 -5.47
N SER A 80 4.15 -9.80 -5.61
CA SER A 80 5.16 -8.73 -5.70
C SER A 80 6.06 -8.71 -4.47
N ILE A 81 5.48 -8.77 -3.26
CA ILE A 81 6.24 -8.83 -2.01
C ILE A 81 7.13 -10.09 -1.97
N ALA A 82 6.59 -11.25 -2.36
CA ALA A 82 7.31 -12.52 -2.32
C ALA A 82 8.47 -12.59 -3.32
N ALA A 83 8.37 -11.91 -4.45
CA ALA A 83 9.45 -11.77 -5.42
C ALA A 83 10.59 -10.89 -4.91
N GLY A 84 10.32 -10.01 -3.94
CA GLY A 84 11.28 -9.09 -3.35
C GLY A 84 12.32 -9.77 -2.45
N ARG A 85 13.46 -9.08 -2.25
CA ARG A 85 14.50 -9.47 -1.30
C ARG A 85 14.37 -8.67 -0.01
N TRP A 86 14.29 -9.38 1.12
CA TRP A 86 14.07 -8.79 2.44
C TRP A 86 15.29 -9.00 3.32
N SER A 87 15.69 -7.96 4.07
CA SER A 87 16.83 -8.08 5.00
C SER A 87 16.48 -8.81 6.29
N SER A 88 15.20 -8.92 6.64
CA SER A 88 14.75 -9.65 7.83
C SER A 88 13.31 -10.14 7.70
N HIS A 89 12.93 -11.06 8.58
CA HIS A 89 11.53 -11.50 8.73
C HIS A 89 10.60 -10.32 9.09
N GLN A 90 11.07 -9.39 9.92
CA GLN A 90 10.31 -8.23 10.34
C GLN A 90 10.08 -7.26 9.18
N ASP A 91 11.07 -7.09 8.30
CA ASP A 91 10.97 -6.23 7.12
C ASP A 91 9.90 -6.72 6.14
N LEU A 92 9.85 -8.03 5.87
CA LEU A 92 8.81 -8.62 5.01
C LEU A 92 7.41 -8.40 5.60
N LEU A 93 7.25 -8.69 6.90
CA LEU A 93 5.97 -8.51 7.58
C LEU A 93 5.57 -7.03 7.66
N ALA A 94 6.53 -6.12 7.84
CA ALA A 94 6.29 -4.69 7.84
C ALA A 94 5.86 -4.20 6.46
N ALA A 95 6.43 -4.73 5.38
CA ALA A 95 6.01 -4.39 4.03
C ALA A 95 4.58 -4.84 3.70
N ILE A 96 4.18 -6.05 4.12
CA ILE A 96 2.79 -6.52 3.98
C ILE A 96 1.83 -5.60 4.74
N GLU A 97 2.16 -5.28 5.99
CA GLU A 97 1.37 -4.36 6.82
C GLU A 97 1.28 -2.98 6.20
N GLU A 98 2.38 -2.47 5.64
CA GLU A 98 2.41 -1.17 5.00
C GLU A 98 1.55 -1.12 3.73
N LEU A 99 1.62 -2.13 2.86
CA LEU A 99 0.75 -2.20 1.67
C LEU A 99 -0.72 -2.34 2.07
N ALA A 100 -1.02 -3.15 3.08
CA ALA A 100 -2.39 -3.28 3.60
C ALA A 100 -2.92 -1.93 4.11
N LEU A 101 -2.11 -1.17 4.86
CA LEU A 101 -2.45 0.18 5.32
C LEU A 101 -2.71 1.14 4.15
N ARG A 102 -1.87 1.10 3.11
CA ARG A 102 -2.02 1.96 1.93
C ARG A 102 -3.26 1.63 1.12
N VAL A 103 -3.50 0.35 0.82
CA VAL A 103 -4.71 -0.13 0.12
C VAL A 103 -5.97 0.27 0.90
N THR A 104 -5.95 0.04 2.23
CA THR A 104 -7.09 0.36 3.08
C THR A 104 -7.33 1.87 3.12
N ALA A 105 -6.27 2.69 3.13
CA ALA A 105 -6.37 4.14 3.06
C ALA A 105 -7.01 4.62 1.75
N ASP A 106 -6.58 4.07 0.61
CA ASP A 106 -7.11 4.45 -0.71
C ASP A 106 -8.54 3.95 -0.94
N SER A 107 -8.97 2.91 -0.22
CA SER A 107 -10.36 2.41 -0.28
C SER A 107 -11.40 3.30 0.40
N ALA A 108 -10.97 4.29 1.20
CA ALA A 108 -11.88 5.23 1.85
C ALA A 108 -12.28 6.38 0.93
N ASP A 109 -13.48 6.92 1.16
CA ASP A 109 -13.87 8.19 0.57
C ASP A 109 -12.95 9.31 1.07
N ARG A 110 -12.65 10.29 0.22
CA ARG A 110 -11.77 11.43 0.54
C ARG A 110 -12.26 12.30 1.70
N SER A 111 -13.56 12.26 2.00
CA SER A 111 -14.16 12.94 3.15
C SER A 111 -13.82 12.28 4.50
N VAL A 112 -13.39 11.02 4.49
CA VAL A 112 -13.05 10.26 5.69
C VAL A 112 -11.58 10.49 6.04
N SER A 113 -11.33 11.06 7.22
CA SER A 113 -9.97 11.21 7.74
C SER A 113 -9.59 10.03 8.64
N ILE A 114 -9.16 8.92 8.03
CA ILE A 114 -8.62 7.75 8.77
C ILE A 114 -7.50 8.18 9.71
N ARG A 115 -6.62 9.09 9.26
CA ARG A 115 -5.53 9.65 10.06
C ARG A 115 -6.05 10.27 11.38
N SER A 116 -7.11 11.06 11.30
CA SER A 116 -7.72 11.70 12.47
C SER A 116 -8.36 10.67 13.39
N GLU A 117 -9.06 9.68 12.84
CA GLU A 117 -9.68 8.61 13.63
C GLU A 117 -8.64 7.77 14.38
N LEU A 118 -7.54 7.39 13.72
CA LEU A 118 -6.42 6.68 14.35
C LEU A 118 -5.75 7.50 15.47
N PHE A 119 -5.60 8.81 15.26
CA PHE A 119 -5.04 9.71 16.29
C PHE A 119 -5.96 9.82 17.50
N LEU A 120 -7.26 10.03 17.29
CA LEU A 120 -8.25 10.12 18.37
C LEU A 120 -8.32 8.82 19.16
N PHE A 121 -8.29 7.66 18.48
CA PHE A 121 -8.24 6.38 19.15
C PHE A 121 -6.95 6.20 19.96
N GLY A 122 -5.79 6.55 19.38
CA GLY A 122 -4.51 6.50 20.08
C GLY A 122 -4.47 7.38 21.33
N ALA A 123 -5.06 8.57 21.27
CA ALA A 123 -5.20 9.46 22.42
C ALA A 123 -6.13 8.85 23.49
N ALA A 124 -7.27 8.28 23.10
CA ALA A 124 -8.19 7.61 24.01
C ALA A 124 -7.53 6.43 24.73
N VAL A 125 -6.81 5.57 23.99
CA VAL A 125 -6.07 4.44 24.57
C VAL A 125 -4.96 4.91 25.50
N SER A 126 -4.24 5.98 25.17
CA SER A 126 -3.18 6.53 26.03
C SER A 126 -3.72 7.19 27.29
N SER A 127 -4.97 7.63 27.30
CA SER A 127 -5.63 8.22 28.46
C SER A 127 -6.19 7.20 29.45
N ASP A 128 -6.28 5.92 29.06
CA ASP A 128 -6.83 4.83 29.87
C ASP A 128 -5.82 3.69 30.00
N ALA A 129 -5.18 3.59 31.17
CA ALA A 129 -4.14 2.58 31.44
C ALA A 129 -4.69 1.15 31.45
N GLU A 130 -5.95 0.93 31.82
CA GLU A 130 -6.57 -0.38 31.81
C GLU A 130 -6.84 -0.84 30.38
N LEU A 131 -7.31 0.08 29.53
CA LEU A 131 -7.49 -0.15 28.10
C LEU A 131 -6.14 -0.42 27.40
N GLU A 132 -5.11 0.38 27.67
CA GLU A 132 -3.77 0.16 27.09
C GLU A 132 -3.23 -1.23 27.49
N LEU A 133 -3.39 -1.62 28.76
CA LEU A 133 -2.98 -2.93 29.24
C LEU A 133 -3.77 -4.07 28.59
N ALA A 134 -5.09 -3.93 28.48
CA ALA A 134 -5.96 -4.93 27.85
C ALA A 134 -5.59 -5.17 26.38
N LEU A 135 -5.28 -4.10 25.64
CA LEU A 135 -4.88 -4.18 24.23
C LEU A 135 -3.45 -4.72 24.07
N THR A 136 -2.53 -4.38 24.97
CA THR A 136 -1.11 -4.77 24.89
C THR A 136 -0.85 -6.18 25.45
N SER A 137 -1.68 -6.66 26.37
CA SER A 137 -1.50 -7.94 27.07
C SER A 137 -1.40 -9.13 26.10
N LYS A 138 -0.30 -9.89 26.16
CA LYS A 138 -0.14 -11.14 25.39
C LYS A 138 -0.97 -12.31 25.93
N LEU A 139 -1.50 -12.19 27.14
CA LEU A 139 -2.29 -13.23 27.81
C LEU A 139 -3.76 -13.27 27.34
N GLY A 140 -4.26 -12.16 26.81
CA GLY A 140 -5.63 -12.07 26.28
C GLY A 140 -5.79 -12.80 24.95
N LYS A 141 -6.89 -13.55 24.78
CA LYS A 141 -7.24 -14.15 23.48
C LYS A 141 -7.42 -13.07 22.43
N SER A 142 -6.87 -13.27 21.24
CA SER A 142 -7.01 -12.35 20.09
C SER A 142 -8.48 -11.99 19.79
N SER A 143 -9.40 -12.95 19.91
CA SER A 143 -10.84 -12.72 19.73
C SER A 143 -11.45 -11.77 20.76
N ALA A 144 -10.99 -11.81 22.02
CA ALA A 144 -11.50 -10.92 23.07
C ALA A 144 -11.07 -9.47 22.80
N LYS A 145 -9.83 -9.26 22.33
CA LYS A 145 -9.34 -7.93 21.95
C LYS A 145 -10.09 -7.36 20.75
N VAL A 146 -10.36 -8.19 19.74
CA VAL A 146 -11.18 -7.79 18.60
C VAL A 146 -12.60 -7.43 19.05
N GLY A 147 -13.21 -8.23 19.93
CA GLY A 147 -14.52 -7.93 20.50
C GLY A 147 -14.56 -6.61 21.25
N LEU A 148 -13.50 -6.29 22.01
CA LEU A 148 -13.36 -5.00 22.69
C LEU A 148 -13.28 -3.84 21.71
N ILE A 149 -12.44 -3.95 20.68
CA ILE A 149 -12.32 -2.91 19.63
C ILE A 149 -13.65 -2.72 18.92
N GLN A 150 -14.33 -3.81 18.56
CA GLN A 150 -15.64 -3.76 17.93
C GLN A 150 -16.64 -3.01 18.82
N ALA A 151 -16.70 -3.33 20.11
CA ALA A 151 -17.61 -2.66 21.04
C ALA A 151 -17.28 -1.17 21.24
N LEU A 152 -16.01 -0.79 21.19
CA LEU A 152 -15.57 0.59 21.41
C LEU A 152 -15.70 1.47 20.17
N LEU A 153 -15.45 0.92 18.98
CA LEU A 153 -15.30 1.68 17.74
C LEU A 153 -16.44 1.47 16.74
N ALA A 154 -17.27 0.42 16.89
CA ALA A 154 -18.40 0.23 16.00
C ALA A 154 -19.25 1.50 15.90
N ASP A 155 -19.64 1.84 14.68
CA ASP A 155 -20.45 3.01 14.31
C ASP A 155 -19.84 4.39 14.63
N LYS A 156 -18.63 4.45 15.20
CA LYS A 156 -17.93 5.71 15.54
C LYS A 156 -16.79 6.07 14.60
N VAL A 157 -16.29 5.09 13.86
CA VAL A 157 -15.17 5.24 12.91
C VAL A 157 -15.52 4.60 11.59
N SER A 158 -14.77 4.96 10.56
CA SER A 158 -14.87 4.32 9.25
C SER A 158 -14.55 2.80 9.32
N PRO A 159 -15.14 1.99 8.42
CA PRO A 159 -14.79 0.58 8.29
C PRO A 159 -13.28 0.34 8.10
N GLN A 160 -12.62 1.23 7.37
CA GLN A 160 -11.18 1.24 7.10
C GLN A 160 -10.37 1.36 8.39
N THR A 161 -10.68 2.35 9.22
CA THR A 161 -10.02 2.52 10.53
C THR A 161 -10.26 1.31 11.42
N LEU A 162 -11.48 0.77 11.45
CA LEU A 162 -11.80 -0.40 12.25
C LEU A 162 -10.94 -1.62 11.86
N VAL A 163 -10.78 -1.86 10.55
CA VAL A 163 -9.92 -2.94 10.03
C VAL A 163 -8.46 -2.74 10.43
N ILE A 164 -7.93 -1.52 10.27
CA ILE A 164 -6.55 -1.18 10.64
C ILE A 164 -6.33 -1.43 12.13
N VAL A 165 -7.18 -0.89 12.99
CA VAL A 165 -7.04 -1.02 14.45
C VAL A 165 -7.14 -2.48 14.89
N ARG A 166 -8.09 -3.25 14.32
CA ARG A 166 -8.23 -4.69 14.58
C ARG A 166 -6.93 -5.42 14.27
N HIS A 167 -6.34 -5.19 13.09
CA HIS A 167 -5.09 -5.83 12.72
C HIS A 167 -3.95 -5.50 13.68
N LEU A 168 -3.74 -4.21 14.00
CA LEU A 168 -2.64 -3.76 14.86
C LEU A 168 -2.69 -4.38 16.26
N VAL A 169 -3.89 -4.57 16.81
CA VAL A 169 -4.06 -5.19 18.14
C VAL A 169 -3.88 -6.72 18.09
N GLN A 170 -4.19 -7.36 16.96
CA GLN A 170 -3.96 -8.79 16.77
C GLN A 170 -2.48 -9.11 16.52
N GLN A 171 -1.73 -8.21 15.88
CA GLN A 171 -0.31 -8.38 15.60
C GLN A 171 0.52 -7.16 16.09
N PRO A 172 0.69 -6.98 17.40
CA PRO A 172 1.45 -5.84 17.92
C PRO A 172 2.96 -5.95 17.68
N ARG A 173 3.46 -7.16 17.35
CA ARG A 173 4.88 -7.42 17.04
C ARG A 173 5.88 -6.91 18.10
N GLY A 174 5.44 -6.83 19.36
CA GLY A 174 6.26 -6.33 20.48
C GLY A 174 6.33 -4.81 20.61
N ARG A 175 5.63 -4.06 19.76
CA ARG A 175 5.49 -2.60 19.84
C ARG A 175 4.32 -2.20 20.74
N ARG A 176 4.36 -0.99 21.29
CA ARG A 176 3.22 -0.42 22.04
C ARG A 176 2.11 -0.03 21.08
N ILE A 177 0.86 -0.06 21.54
CA ILE A 177 -0.29 0.27 20.70
C ILE A 177 -0.24 1.73 20.19
N GLY A 178 0.21 2.67 21.01
CA GLY A 178 0.39 4.07 20.58
C GLY A 178 1.40 4.23 19.46
N GLU A 179 2.51 3.47 19.49
CA GLU A 179 3.52 3.48 18.42
C GLU A 179 2.95 2.90 17.12
N LEU A 180 2.22 1.78 17.22
CA LEU A 180 1.55 1.14 16.09
C LEU A 180 0.58 2.08 15.38
N LEU A 181 -0.26 2.78 16.17
CA LEU A 181 -1.24 3.72 15.64
C LEU A 181 -0.58 4.95 15.02
N SER A 182 0.48 5.46 15.64
CA SER A 182 1.26 6.59 15.09
C SER A 182 1.94 6.23 13.76
N ASP A 183 2.56 5.06 13.69
CA ASP A 183 3.17 4.55 12.45
C ASP A 183 2.12 4.35 11.35
N ALA A 184 0.98 3.74 11.69
CA ALA A 184 -0.12 3.56 10.76
C ALA A 184 -0.65 4.92 10.25
N ALA A 185 -0.88 5.88 11.15
CA ALA A 185 -1.32 7.22 10.79
C ALA A 185 -0.31 7.93 9.87
N ARG A 186 1.00 7.73 10.08
CA ARG A 186 2.05 8.25 9.20
C ARG A 186 2.03 7.62 7.82
N ILE A 187 1.81 6.31 7.71
CA ILE A 187 1.72 5.61 6.41
C ILE A 187 0.47 6.04 5.66
N VAL A 188 -0.68 6.08 6.34
CA VAL A 188 -1.94 6.59 5.79
C VAL A 188 -1.77 8.04 5.35
N ALA A 189 -1.03 8.85 6.12
CA ALA A 189 -0.75 10.22 5.76
C ALA A 189 0.04 10.33 4.46
N ASP A 190 1.14 9.59 4.37
CA ASP A 190 2.02 9.52 3.21
C ASP A 190 1.26 9.03 1.95
N GLN A 191 0.31 8.12 2.13
CA GLN A 191 -0.55 7.67 1.04
C GLN A 191 -1.54 8.74 0.60
N ALA A 192 -2.22 9.40 1.54
CA ALA A 192 -3.20 10.45 1.24
C ALA A 192 -2.55 11.72 0.65
N ASP A 193 -1.31 12.02 1.04
CA ASP A 193 -0.55 13.16 0.53
C ASP A 193 0.16 12.85 -0.81
N SER A 194 0.13 11.58 -1.27
CA SER A 194 0.60 11.19 -2.59
C SER A 194 -0.35 11.65 -3.69
N ILE A 195 0.19 12.25 -4.75
CA ILE A 195 -0.57 12.72 -5.90
C ILE A 195 -0.62 11.59 -6.93
N ILE A 196 -1.81 11.22 -7.42
CA ILE A 196 -1.95 10.23 -8.50
C ILE A 196 -1.82 10.94 -9.86
N ALA A 197 -0.88 10.46 -10.68
CA ALA A 197 -0.63 10.89 -12.04
C ALA A 197 -0.98 9.77 -13.02
N THR A 198 -2.01 9.97 -13.84
CA THR A 198 -2.39 9.04 -14.91
C THR A 198 -1.54 9.31 -16.14
N VAL A 199 -0.71 8.35 -16.53
CA VAL A 199 0.24 8.42 -17.64
C VAL A 199 -0.29 7.57 -18.79
N THR A 200 -0.74 8.20 -19.87
CA THR A 200 -1.14 7.52 -21.11
C THR A 200 0.05 7.42 -22.07
N VAL A 201 0.38 6.20 -22.50
CA VAL A 201 1.52 5.91 -23.40
C VAL A 201 1.14 4.96 -24.52
N ALA A 202 1.82 5.06 -25.65
CA ALA A 202 1.58 4.19 -26.80
C ALA A 202 2.11 2.75 -26.61
N ALA A 203 3.11 2.55 -25.76
CA ALA A 203 3.71 1.25 -25.48
C ALA A 203 4.14 1.17 -23.99
N ALA A 204 4.24 -0.05 -23.48
CA ALA A 204 4.68 -0.30 -22.10
C ALA A 204 6.07 0.31 -21.85
N LEU A 205 6.19 1.06 -20.75
CA LEU A 205 7.46 1.63 -20.31
C LEU A 205 8.25 0.61 -19.49
N GLN A 206 9.58 0.70 -19.54
CA GLN A 206 10.43 -0.08 -18.64
C GLN A 206 10.40 0.50 -17.22
N GLN A 207 10.62 -0.35 -16.20
CA GLN A 207 10.59 0.07 -14.80
C GLN A 207 11.51 1.27 -14.52
N GLY A 208 12.74 1.26 -15.04
CA GLY A 208 13.67 2.38 -14.88
C GLY A 208 13.28 3.69 -15.61
N GLN A 209 12.29 3.66 -16.50
CA GLN A 209 11.68 4.88 -17.08
C GLN A 209 10.55 5.39 -16.19
N LEU A 210 9.75 4.49 -15.62
CA LEU A 210 8.69 4.82 -14.67
C LEU A 210 9.28 5.48 -13.42
N ASP A 211 10.36 4.92 -12.86
CA ASP A 211 11.02 5.47 -11.66
C ASP A 211 11.55 6.88 -11.92
N ARG A 212 12.12 7.12 -13.11
CA ARG A 212 12.58 8.47 -13.52
C ARG A 212 11.43 9.44 -13.69
N LEU A 213 10.31 9.01 -14.26
CA LEU A 213 9.13 9.84 -14.44
C LEU A 213 8.51 10.20 -13.08
N ALA A 214 8.37 9.22 -12.19
CA ALA A 214 7.85 9.41 -10.84
C ALA A 214 8.75 10.38 -10.04
N ALA A 215 10.08 10.20 -10.11
CA ALA A 215 11.03 11.10 -9.45
C ALA A 215 10.96 12.53 -10.00
N SER A 216 10.84 12.68 -11.33
CA SER A 216 10.73 14.00 -11.98
C SER A 216 9.43 14.72 -11.59
N LEU A 217 8.30 14.01 -11.61
CA LEU A 217 7.02 14.57 -11.19
C LEU A 217 7.02 14.87 -9.69
N SER A 218 7.59 13.99 -8.86
CA SER A 218 7.68 14.23 -7.42
C SER A 218 8.53 15.45 -7.08
N THR A 219 9.63 15.66 -7.83
CA THR A 219 10.45 16.88 -7.70
C THR A 219 9.66 18.12 -8.11
N ARG A 220 8.88 18.04 -9.20
CA ARG A 220 8.12 19.16 -9.73
C ARG A 220 6.96 19.58 -8.82
N TYR A 221 6.26 18.62 -8.23
CA TYR A 221 5.08 18.86 -7.40
C TYR A 221 5.39 18.87 -5.89
N GLY A 222 6.64 18.58 -5.49
CA GLY A 222 7.09 18.61 -4.10
C GLY A 222 6.44 17.56 -3.21
N ARG A 223 5.81 16.53 -3.79
CA ARG A 223 5.11 15.44 -3.11
C ARG A 223 5.39 14.12 -3.80
N SER A 224 5.19 13.00 -3.11
CA SER A 224 5.27 11.68 -3.75
C SER A 224 4.21 11.57 -4.85
N VAL A 225 4.59 11.10 -6.03
CA VAL A 225 3.67 10.92 -7.17
C VAL A 225 3.52 9.44 -7.49
N ALA A 226 2.31 8.93 -7.36
CA ALA A 226 1.91 7.60 -7.79
C ALA A 226 1.56 7.63 -9.28
N LEU A 227 2.20 6.79 -10.10
CA LEU A 227 1.95 6.73 -11.55
C LEU A 227 0.94 5.63 -11.88
N ASN A 228 -0.19 5.99 -12.46
CA ASN A 228 -1.14 5.07 -13.07
C ASN A 228 -0.89 5.02 -14.59
N VAL A 229 -0.38 3.90 -15.13
CA VAL A 229 0.02 3.82 -16.54
C VAL A 229 -1.06 3.17 -17.38
N VAL A 230 -1.60 3.93 -18.34
CA VAL A 230 -2.61 3.46 -19.29
C VAL A 230 -1.97 3.32 -20.67
N ILE A 231 -2.03 2.12 -21.25
CA ILE A 231 -1.53 1.87 -22.61
C ILE A 231 -2.64 2.17 -23.60
N ASP A 232 -2.44 3.20 -24.42
CA ASP A 232 -3.34 3.58 -25.50
C ASP A 232 -2.57 3.74 -26.81
N ALA A 233 -2.78 2.80 -27.73
CA ALA A 233 -2.13 2.79 -29.04
C ALA A 233 -2.50 4.00 -29.92
N SER A 234 -3.56 4.74 -29.59
CA SER A 234 -3.98 5.94 -30.31
C SER A 234 -3.02 7.13 -30.11
N VAL A 235 -2.19 7.10 -29.07
CA VAL A 235 -1.23 8.18 -28.77
C VAL A 235 -0.10 8.25 -29.81
N VAL A 236 0.09 7.21 -30.65
CA VAL A 236 1.10 7.03 -31.74
C VAL A 236 2.56 7.12 -31.27
N GLY A 237 2.89 8.03 -30.36
CA GLY A 237 4.18 8.19 -29.71
C GLY A 237 4.18 9.33 -28.69
N GLY A 238 5.07 9.26 -27.71
CA GLY A 238 5.16 10.22 -26.60
C GLY A 238 4.38 9.77 -25.36
N LEU A 239 4.17 10.69 -24.41
CA LEU A 239 3.48 10.44 -23.15
C LEU A 239 2.53 11.59 -22.83
N LYS A 240 1.38 11.26 -22.26
CA LYS A 240 0.42 12.23 -21.71
C LYS A 240 0.27 11.95 -20.22
N VAL A 241 0.51 12.94 -19.37
CA VAL A 241 0.35 12.82 -17.91
C VAL A 241 -0.81 13.69 -17.47
N GLN A 242 -1.73 13.13 -16.71
CA GLN A 242 -2.85 13.84 -16.10
C GLN A 242 -2.76 13.74 -14.58
N ILE A 243 -2.79 14.88 -13.89
CA ILE A 243 -2.70 15.01 -12.45
C ILE A 243 -3.86 15.89 -11.98
N GLY A 244 -4.93 15.28 -11.47
CA GLY A 244 -6.17 16.01 -11.19
C GLY A 244 -6.69 16.72 -12.46
N ASP A 245 -6.68 18.05 -12.43
CA ASP A 245 -7.10 18.91 -13.55
C ASP A 245 -5.94 19.33 -14.47
N ASP A 246 -4.68 19.10 -14.06
CA ASP A 246 -3.50 19.42 -14.87
C ASP A 246 -3.22 18.32 -15.89
N VAL A 247 -3.09 18.68 -17.16
CA VAL A 247 -2.73 17.76 -18.25
C VAL A 247 -1.43 18.22 -18.90
N ILE A 248 -0.40 17.37 -18.83
CA ILE A 248 0.87 17.52 -19.53
C ILE A 248 0.85 16.58 -20.73
N ASP A 249 0.56 17.11 -21.91
CA ASP A 249 0.55 16.33 -23.14
C ASP A 249 1.87 16.49 -23.91
N GLY A 250 2.70 15.44 -23.87
CA GLY A 250 3.94 15.32 -24.63
C GLY A 250 3.81 14.40 -25.85
N SER A 251 2.59 14.12 -26.32
CA SER A 251 2.37 13.23 -27.46
C SER A 251 2.86 13.84 -28.79
N VAL A 252 3.28 12.96 -29.70
CA VAL A 252 3.69 13.32 -31.06
C VAL A 252 2.50 13.91 -31.84
N ALA A 253 1.28 13.40 -31.58
CA ALA A 253 0.06 13.92 -32.17
C ALA A 253 -0.16 15.40 -31.82
N THR A 254 -0.01 15.77 -30.55
CA THR A 254 -0.17 17.16 -30.10
C THR A 254 0.93 18.06 -30.66
N ARG A 255 2.20 17.62 -30.67
CA ARG A 255 3.29 18.38 -31.31
C ARG A 255 3.06 18.63 -32.80
N LEU A 256 2.58 17.63 -33.55
CA LEU A 256 2.25 17.80 -34.98
C LEU A 256 1.08 18.76 -35.20
N LYS A 257 0.09 18.74 -34.30
CA LYS A 257 -1.06 19.65 -34.34
C LYS A 257 -0.63 21.09 -34.09
N ASP A 258 0.22 21.32 -33.09
CA ASP A 258 0.74 22.65 -32.76
C ASP A 258 1.58 23.22 -33.90
N LEU A 259 2.44 22.41 -34.52
CA LEU A 259 3.23 22.81 -35.69
C LEU A 259 2.34 23.18 -36.89
N ARG A 260 1.27 22.41 -37.15
CA ARG A 260 0.30 22.73 -38.20
C ARG A 260 -0.42 24.05 -37.94
N LEU A 261 -0.78 24.33 -36.69
CA LEU A 261 -1.41 25.59 -36.29
C LEU A 261 -0.45 26.77 -36.46
N GLN A 262 0.83 26.62 -36.12
CA GLN A 262 1.85 27.65 -36.30
C GLN A 262 2.21 27.92 -37.75
N LEU A 263 2.06 26.93 -38.64
CA LEU A 263 2.30 27.07 -40.08
C LEU A 263 1.07 27.57 -40.87
N ALA A 264 -0.12 27.52 -40.25
CA ALA A 264 -1.38 27.97 -40.85
C ALA A 264 -1.81 29.38 -40.41
N GLY A 265 -1.04 30.02 -39.52
CA GLY A 265 -1.15 31.45 -39.17
C GLY A 265 -0.03 32.26 -39.81
#